data_AF-G2H0Z0-F1
#
_entry.id   AF-G2H0Z0-F1
#
_cell.length_a   1.000
_cell.length_b   1.000
_cell.length_c   1.000
_cell.angle_alpha   90.00
_cell.angle_beta   90.00
_cell.angle_gamma   90.00
#
_symmetry.space_group_name_H-M   'P 1'
#
loop_
_entity.id
_entity.type
_entity.pdbx_description
1 polymer ?
#
loop_
_entity_poly.entity_id
_entity_poly.type
_entity_poly.pdbx_seq_one_letter_code
_entity_poly.pdbx_strand_id
1 'polypeptide(L)'
;MIIADQLCESKDKILYLDADIFCNGSIEALNNIKLGDNACAVVKDVLGEIEGVKLSMRLDIPSIEDYYFNSGFLLLNLAYWRSHNITHQAFALLSSKKYEGKLVFFDQDALNILFLVKIINLSTKYNRIYNLSHERERKRKDCVLPDLNDAALIHYTGNTKPWHSWANYTACDVFKKAQAASEWKDHLPIPPQIREELRECAKHYFYQKDYINWIKNRAKYYFRKYQYSFRKHLDKLSITSQS
;
A
#
# COMPACT_ATOMS: atom_id res chain seq x y z
N MET A 1 -1.41 -14.08 4.08
CA MET A 1 -2.13 -14.92 5.05
C MET A 1 -1.85 -16.41 4.90
N ILE A 2 -2.18 -17.06 3.77
CA ILE A 2 -2.01 -18.52 3.58
C ILE A 2 -0.55 -18.97 3.75
N ILE A 3 0.41 -18.14 3.32
CA ILE A 3 1.85 -18.44 3.45
C ILE A 3 2.30 -18.67 4.90
N ALA A 4 1.61 -18.06 5.88
CA ALA A 4 1.95 -18.26 7.28
C ALA A 4 1.65 -19.70 7.73
N ASP A 5 0.54 -20.30 7.28
CA ASP A 5 0.21 -21.70 7.61
C ASP A 5 1.17 -22.68 6.95
N GLN A 6 1.66 -22.38 5.75
CA GLN A 6 2.64 -23.22 5.07
C GLN A 6 4.00 -23.23 5.77
N LEU A 7 4.36 -22.12 6.43
CA LEU A 7 5.69 -21.97 7.05
C LEU A 7 5.69 -22.25 8.56
N CYS A 8 4.53 -22.21 9.23
CA CYS A 8 4.44 -22.36 10.68
C CYS A 8 4.84 -23.75 11.19
N GLU A 9 4.88 -24.77 10.32
CA GLU A 9 5.38 -26.10 10.66
C GLU A 9 6.91 -26.13 10.86
N SER A 10 7.65 -25.22 10.20
CA SER A 10 9.13 -25.26 10.16
C SER A 10 9.80 -24.00 10.72
N LYS A 11 9.05 -22.93 10.96
CA LYS A 11 9.55 -21.63 11.43
C LYS A 11 8.65 -21.08 12.52
N ASP A 12 9.25 -20.48 13.54
CA ASP A 12 8.52 -19.79 14.62
C ASP A 12 8.26 -18.31 14.32
N LYS A 13 9.06 -17.71 13.42
CA LYS A 13 9.02 -16.29 13.11
C LYS A 13 9.36 -16.05 11.65
N ILE A 14 8.60 -15.18 10.99
CA ILE A 14 8.89 -14.73 9.61
C ILE A 14 8.72 -13.21 9.50
N LEU A 15 9.49 -12.62 8.60
CA LEU A 15 9.28 -11.24 8.15
C LEU A 15 8.53 -11.29 6.81
N TYR A 16 7.32 -10.74 6.79
CA TYR A 16 6.54 -10.48 5.59
C TYR A 16 6.73 -9.03 5.16
N LEU A 17 6.96 -8.83 3.86
CA LEU A 17 7.10 -7.52 3.21
C LEU A 17 6.28 -7.49 1.92
N ASP A 18 5.56 -6.40 1.68
CA ASP A 18 4.94 -6.15 0.38
C ASP A 18 6.01 -5.94 -0.71
N ALA A 19 5.65 -6.26 -1.95
CA ALA A 19 6.56 -6.24 -3.10
C ALA A 19 7.02 -4.83 -3.51
N ASP A 20 6.38 -3.79 -3.00
CA ASP A 20 6.69 -2.37 -3.22
C ASP A 20 7.42 -1.73 -2.03
N ILE A 21 8.00 -2.56 -1.16
CA ILE A 21 8.93 -2.14 -0.10
C ILE A 21 10.38 -2.31 -0.56
N PHE A 22 11.18 -1.26 -0.39
CA PHE A 22 12.60 -1.25 -0.75
C PHE A 22 13.49 -1.00 0.46
N CYS A 23 14.57 -1.77 0.54
CA CYS A 23 15.56 -1.70 1.59
C CYS A 23 16.58 -0.59 1.34
N ASN A 24 16.70 0.34 2.28
CA ASN A 24 17.63 1.47 2.27
C ASN A 24 18.63 1.43 3.44
N GLY A 25 18.48 0.49 4.38
CA GLY A 25 19.38 0.36 5.53
C GLY A 25 19.30 -1.03 6.18
N SER A 26 20.16 -1.29 7.17
CA SER A 26 20.18 -2.60 7.84
C SER A 26 18.88 -2.87 8.59
N ILE A 27 18.38 -4.10 8.42
CA ILE A 27 17.21 -4.65 9.13
C ILE A 27 17.60 -5.77 10.11
N GLU A 28 18.89 -5.99 10.33
CA GLU A 28 19.42 -7.08 11.16
C GLU A 28 18.85 -7.07 12.58
N ALA A 29 18.61 -5.87 13.13
CA ALA A 29 18.01 -5.69 14.45
C ALA A 29 16.63 -6.37 14.60
N LEU A 30 15.90 -6.61 13.51
CA LEU A 30 14.62 -7.33 13.53
C LEU A 30 14.78 -8.80 13.99
N ASN A 31 15.93 -9.42 13.72
CA ASN A 31 16.19 -10.80 14.12
C ASN A 31 16.15 -10.98 15.65
N ASN A 32 16.58 -9.95 16.38
CA ASN A 32 16.69 -9.97 17.84
C ASN A 32 15.37 -9.65 18.56
N ILE A 33 14.33 -9.26 17.82
CA ILE A 33 13.01 -8.97 18.42
C ILE A 33 12.39 -10.28 18.91
N LYS A 34 12.11 -10.33 20.22
CA LYS A 34 11.35 -11.41 20.85
C LYS A 34 9.87 -11.05 20.85
N LEU A 35 9.05 -11.87 20.19
CA LEU A 35 7.62 -11.61 20.05
C LEU A 35 6.82 -12.01 21.31
N GLY A 36 7.28 -13.04 22.04
CA GLY A 36 6.59 -13.53 23.24
C GLY A 36 5.17 -13.95 22.93
N ASP A 37 4.21 -13.47 23.74
CA ASP A 37 2.78 -13.75 23.56
C ASP A 37 2.08 -12.82 22.55
N ASN A 38 2.82 -11.95 21.87
CA ASN A 38 2.28 -11.10 20.82
C ASN A 38 2.15 -11.85 19.50
N ALA A 39 1.12 -11.51 18.73
CA ALA A 39 0.86 -12.06 17.42
C ALA A 39 1.89 -11.60 16.37
N CYS A 40 2.35 -10.36 16.47
CA CYS A 40 3.33 -9.80 15.55
C CYS A 40 4.01 -8.56 16.11
N ALA A 41 5.12 -8.16 15.47
CA ALA A 41 5.65 -6.80 15.56
C ALA A 41 5.40 -6.07 14.24
N VAL A 42 4.93 -4.83 14.35
CA VAL A 42 4.41 -4.03 13.23
C VAL A 42 4.82 -2.58 13.39
N VAL A 43 4.60 -1.78 12.36
CA VAL A 43 4.69 -0.32 12.45
C VAL A 43 3.27 0.21 12.36
N LYS A 44 2.81 0.90 13.41
CA LYS A 44 1.49 1.55 13.44
C LYS A 44 1.39 2.62 12.35
N ASP A 45 0.21 2.75 11.76
CA ASP A 45 -0.10 3.82 10.83
C ASP A 45 -0.17 5.16 11.58
N VAL A 46 0.37 6.21 10.95
CA VAL A 46 0.27 7.57 11.48
C VAL A 46 -0.99 8.21 10.89
N LEU A 47 -2.12 7.98 11.57
CA LEU A 47 -3.41 8.52 11.17
C LEU A 47 -3.64 9.90 11.80
N GLY A 48 -4.22 10.84 11.05
CA GLY A 48 -4.73 12.07 11.64
C GLY A 48 -5.98 11.81 12.51
N GLU A 49 -6.29 12.69 13.46
CA GLU A 49 -7.44 12.53 14.38
C GLU A 49 -8.75 12.20 13.65
N ILE A 50 -9.06 12.94 12.58
CA ILE A 50 -10.27 12.72 11.77
C ILE A 50 -10.27 11.34 11.09
N GLU A 51 -9.10 10.88 10.63
CA GLU A 51 -8.97 9.59 9.95
C GLU A 51 -9.07 8.43 10.95
N GLY A 52 -8.49 8.59 12.14
CA GLY A 52 -8.63 7.66 13.26
C GLY A 52 -10.09 7.49 13.68
N VAL A 53 -10.81 8.58 13.92
CA VAL A 53 -12.24 8.51 14.28
C VAL A 53 -13.07 7.81 13.18
N LYS A 54 -12.82 8.14 11.91
CA LYS A 54 -13.51 7.48 10.78
C LYS A 54 -13.21 5.99 10.71
N LEU A 55 -11.96 5.59 10.97
CA LEU A 55 -11.56 4.19 11.02
C LEU A 55 -12.34 3.43 12.09
N SER A 56 -12.39 3.97 13.30
CA SER A 56 -13.00 3.31 14.46
C SER A 56 -14.51 3.20 14.32
N MET A 57 -15.16 4.24 13.78
CA MET A 57 -16.58 4.18 13.42
C MET A 57 -16.85 3.18 12.29
N ARG A 58 -15.98 3.13 11.27
CA ARG A 58 -16.13 2.20 10.14
C ARG A 58 -16.03 0.75 10.57
N LEU A 59 -15.07 0.42 11.43
CA LEU A 59 -14.84 -0.94 11.92
C LEU A 59 -15.70 -1.30 13.14
N ASP A 60 -16.39 -0.33 13.74
CA ASP A 60 -17.23 -0.52 14.93
C ASP A 60 -16.43 -1.07 16.11
N ILE A 61 -15.20 -0.57 16.27
CA ILE A 61 -14.26 -0.93 17.34
C ILE A 61 -13.65 0.36 17.89
N PRO A 62 -14.05 0.77 19.11
CA PRO A 62 -13.48 1.95 19.76
C PRO A 62 -11.98 1.82 19.95
N SER A 63 -11.25 2.92 19.75
CA SER A 63 -9.80 3.02 19.99
C SER A 63 -8.94 2.08 19.12
N ILE A 64 -9.47 1.49 18.05
CA ILE A 64 -8.66 0.65 17.14
C ILE A 64 -7.57 1.45 16.43
N GLU A 65 -7.79 2.75 16.21
CA GLU A 65 -6.83 3.68 15.62
C GLU A 65 -5.51 3.75 16.38
N ASP A 66 -5.52 3.53 17.69
CA ASP A 66 -4.32 3.53 18.54
C ASP A 66 -3.42 2.31 18.29
N TYR A 67 -3.96 1.26 17.67
CA TYR A 67 -3.26 0.01 17.39
C TYR A 67 -3.14 -0.26 15.89
N TYR A 68 -3.80 0.54 15.06
CA TYR A 68 -3.94 0.25 13.65
C TYR A 68 -2.60 0.32 12.92
N PHE A 69 -2.32 -0.68 12.08
CA PHE A 69 -1.07 -0.80 11.34
C PHE A 69 -1.31 -1.12 9.86
N ASN A 70 -0.36 -0.69 9.02
CA ASN A 70 -0.29 -1.13 7.62
C ASN A 70 0.20 -2.59 7.54
N SER A 71 -0.47 -3.43 6.74
CA SER A 71 -0.14 -4.85 6.63
C SER A 71 1.06 -5.16 5.72
N GLY A 72 1.66 -4.16 5.09
CA GLY A 72 2.78 -4.37 4.18
C GLY A 72 4.09 -4.75 4.86
N PHE A 73 4.23 -4.49 6.17
CA PHE A 73 5.34 -4.98 6.98
C PHE A 73 4.77 -5.75 8.17
N LEU A 74 5.13 -7.03 8.32
CA LEU A 74 4.73 -7.85 9.47
C LEU A 74 5.88 -8.76 9.90
N LEU A 75 6.36 -8.61 11.14
CA LEU A 75 7.20 -9.63 11.77
C LEU A 75 6.27 -10.57 12.57
N LEU A 76 5.90 -11.68 11.95
CA LEU A 76 4.84 -12.58 12.43
C LEU A 76 5.38 -13.62 13.42
N ASN A 77 4.61 -13.86 14.48
CA ASN A 77 4.78 -14.99 15.38
C ASN A 77 3.99 -16.19 14.83
N LEU A 78 4.68 -17.13 14.20
CA LEU A 78 4.03 -18.29 13.57
C LEU A 78 3.54 -19.32 14.58
N ALA A 79 4.15 -19.39 15.77
CA ALA A 79 3.64 -20.21 16.86
C ALA A 79 2.26 -19.68 17.33
N TYR A 80 2.15 -18.37 17.55
CA TYR A 80 0.86 -17.72 17.86
C TYR A 80 -0.15 -17.91 16.73
N TRP A 81 0.29 -17.71 15.48
CA TRP A 81 -0.55 -17.84 14.29
C TRP A 81 -1.24 -19.21 14.21
N ARG A 82 -0.45 -20.28 14.41
CA ARG A 82 -0.93 -21.66 14.41
C ARG A 82 -1.82 -21.95 15.61
N SER A 83 -1.38 -21.62 16.84
CA SER A 83 -2.13 -21.97 18.05
C SER A 83 -3.50 -21.29 18.15
N HIS A 84 -3.68 -20.15 17.45
CA HIS A 84 -4.93 -19.41 17.42
C HIS A 84 -5.70 -19.59 16.10
N ASN A 85 -5.28 -20.44 15.17
CA ASN A 85 -5.95 -20.65 13.89
C ASN A 85 -6.26 -19.34 13.13
N ILE A 86 -5.27 -18.42 13.07
CA ILE A 86 -5.49 -17.04 12.61
C ILE A 86 -6.03 -16.98 11.18
N THR A 87 -5.53 -17.81 10.27
CA THR A 87 -6.02 -17.84 8.89
C THR A 87 -7.51 -18.14 8.81
N HIS A 88 -7.99 -19.13 9.57
CA HIS A 88 -9.41 -19.47 9.61
C HIS A 88 -10.25 -18.32 10.17
N GLN A 89 -9.81 -17.69 11.26
CA GLN A 89 -10.51 -16.55 11.84
C GLN A 89 -10.58 -15.36 10.87
N ALA A 90 -9.50 -15.09 10.14
CA ALA A 90 -9.47 -14.02 9.16
C ALA A 90 -10.42 -14.28 7.98
N PHE A 91 -10.49 -15.51 7.46
CA PHE A 91 -11.50 -15.87 6.45
C PHE A 91 -12.93 -15.76 6.98
N ALA A 92 -13.16 -16.14 8.23
CA ALA A 92 -14.46 -16.00 8.88
C ALA A 92 -14.87 -14.53 9.03
N LEU A 93 -13.91 -13.64 9.36
CA LEU A 93 -14.15 -12.19 9.41
C LEU A 93 -14.45 -11.62 8.03
N LEU A 94 -13.65 -11.96 7.02
CA LEU A 94 -13.83 -11.49 5.65
C LEU A 94 -15.18 -11.94 5.05
N SER A 95 -15.69 -13.09 5.47
CA SER A 95 -16.99 -13.62 5.04
C SER A 95 -18.16 -13.22 5.95
N SER A 96 -17.91 -12.42 7.00
CA SER A 96 -18.91 -12.11 8.01
C SER A 96 -19.90 -11.03 7.56
N LYS A 97 -21.20 -11.30 7.72
CA LYS A 97 -22.25 -10.28 7.55
C LYS A 97 -22.09 -9.07 8.47
N LYS A 98 -21.45 -9.23 9.64
CA LYS A 98 -21.19 -8.12 10.58
C LYS A 98 -20.30 -7.03 9.94
N TYR A 99 -19.34 -7.46 9.12
CA TYR A 99 -18.33 -6.60 8.52
C TYR A 99 -18.50 -6.42 7.01
N GLU A 100 -19.63 -6.86 6.47
CA GLU A 100 -19.98 -6.68 5.06
C GLU A 100 -19.98 -5.19 4.70
N GLY A 101 -19.18 -4.81 3.69
CA GLY A 101 -18.98 -3.43 3.27
C GLY A 101 -18.15 -2.55 4.23
N LYS A 102 -17.76 -3.05 5.41
CA LYS A 102 -16.92 -2.32 6.38
C LYS A 102 -15.42 -2.52 6.15
N LEU A 103 -14.99 -3.69 5.69
CA LEU A 103 -13.57 -4.04 5.48
C LEU A 103 -13.05 -3.47 4.15
N VAL A 104 -12.74 -2.17 4.14
CA VAL A 104 -12.24 -1.45 2.96
C VAL A 104 -10.82 -1.90 2.57
N PHE A 105 -10.00 -2.28 3.56
CA PHE A 105 -8.62 -2.75 3.38
C PHE A 105 -8.47 -4.26 3.61
N PHE A 106 -9.57 -5.02 3.47
CA PHE A 106 -9.62 -6.48 3.49
C PHE A 106 -8.73 -7.13 4.58
N ASP A 107 -7.61 -7.73 4.18
CA ASP A 107 -6.69 -8.44 5.05
C ASP A 107 -6.04 -7.53 6.10
N GLN A 108 -5.73 -6.27 5.76
CA GLN A 108 -5.23 -5.31 6.74
C GLN A 108 -6.26 -5.08 7.85
N ASP A 109 -7.52 -4.82 7.50
CA ASP A 109 -8.58 -4.64 8.50
C ASP A 109 -8.77 -5.91 9.33
N ALA A 110 -8.82 -7.09 8.69
CA ALA A 110 -8.99 -8.36 9.37
C ALA A 110 -7.86 -8.63 10.38
N LEU A 111 -6.60 -8.38 10.00
CA LEU A 111 -5.46 -8.56 10.91
C LEU A 111 -5.47 -7.55 12.06
N ASN A 112 -5.84 -6.29 11.81
CA ASN A 112 -5.96 -5.29 12.87
C ASN A 112 -7.07 -5.63 13.88
N ILE A 113 -8.18 -6.22 13.41
CA ILE A 113 -9.25 -6.71 14.28
C ILE A 113 -8.75 -7.90 15.13
N LEU A 114 -8.08 -8.88 14.51
CA LEU A 114 -7.63 -10.10 15.18
C LEU A 114 -6.47 -9.86 16.16
N PHE A 115 -5.57 -8.93 15.84
CA PHE A 115 -4.36 -8.66 16.61
C PHE A 115 -4.48 -7.43 17.51
N LEU A 116 -5.70 -6.92 17.71
CA LEU A 116 -5.95 -5.81 18.62
C LEU A 116 -5.25 -6.07 19.97
N VAL A 117 -4.45 -5.10 20.42
CA VAL A 117 -3.59 -5.16 21.63
C VAL A 117 -2.56 -6.30 21.70
N LYS A 118 -2.41 -7.13 20.67
CA LYS A 118 -1.46 -8.26 20.60
C LYS A 118 -0.27 -7.97 19.68
N ILE A 119 0.16 -6.71 19.65
CA ILE A 119 1.23 -6.23 18.78
C ILE A 119 2.39 -5.59 19.55
N ILE A 120 3.58 -5.68 18.97
CA ILE A 120 4.73 -4.86 19.34
C ILE A 120 4.85 -3.74 18.31
N ASN A 121 4.77 -2.48 18.74
CA ASN A 121 5.00 -1.35 17.84
C ASN A 121 6.50 -1.11 17.64
N LEU A 122 6.92 -1.02 16.38
CA LEU A 122 8.28 -0.73 15.96
C LEU A 122 8.40 0.70 15.45
N SER A 123 9.65 1.16 15.34
CA SER A 123 9.97 2.46 14.74
C SER A 123 9.48 2.52 13.28
N THR A 124 8.98 3.69 12.87
CA THR A 124 8.55 4.00 11.50
C THR A 124 9.65 3.82 10.46
N LYS A 125 10.92 3.66 10.86
CA LYS A 125 12.02 3.35 9.94
C LYS A 125 11.88 1.98 9.26
N TYR A 126 11.14 1.05 9.85
CA TYR A 126 10.96 -0.31 9.31
C TYR A 126 9.73 -0.45 8.38
N ASN A 127 8.90 0.58 8.27
CA ASN A 127 7.83 0.66 7.28
C ASN A 127 7.54 2.14 7.01
N ARG A 128 8.47 2.84 6.35
CA ARG A 128 8.32 4.26 6.05
C ARG A 128 7.39 4.40 4.85
N ILE A 129 6.11 4.60 5.11
CA ILE A 129 5.07 4.81 4.10
C ILE A 129 5.39 6.08 3.30
N TYR A 130 5.47 5.95 1.97
CA TYR A 130 5.79 7.06 1.08
C TYR A 130 4.92 7.04 -0.19
N ASN A 131 3.95 7.96 -0.26
CA ASN A 131 3.13 8.12 -1.46
C ASN A 131 3.74 9.16 -2.41
N LEU A 132 4.30 8.70 -3.52
CA LEU A 132 4.92 9.56 -4.54
C LEU A 132 3.98 10.61 -5.14
N SER A 133 2.67 10.43 -5.02
CA SER A 133 1.68 11.43 -5.46
C SER A 133 1.77 12.73 -4.65
N HIS A 134 2.21 12.66 -3.39
CA HIS A 134 2.36 13.81 -2.50
C HIS A 134 3.55 14.70 -2.88
N GLU A 135 4.50 14.23 -3.68
CA GLU A 135 5.58 15.08 -4.22
C GLU A 135 5.06 16.29 -4.99
N ARG A 136 3.89 16.15 -5.63
CA ARG A 136 3.21 17.25 -6.35
C ARG A 136 2.65 18.30 -5.39
N GLU A 137 2.45 17.94 -4.13
CA GLU A 137 1.84 18.75 -3.09
C GLU A 137 2.89 19.41 -2.19
N ARG A 138 4.17 19.10 -2.37
CA ARG A 138 5.30 19.60 -1.56
C ARG A 138 5.39 21.13 -1.41
N LYS A 139 4.78 21.90 -2.33
CA LYS A 139 4.73 23.37 -2.24
C LYS A 139 3.61 23.89 -1.32
N ARG A 140 2.67 23.04 -0.93
CA ARG A 140 1.62 23.41 0.01
C ARG A 140 2.20 23.40 1.43
N LYS A 141 1.84 24.42 2.23
CA LYS A 141 2.36 24.60 3.59
C LYS A 141 2.00 23.47 4.55
N ASP A 142 0.92 22.74 4.25
CA ASP A 142 0.38 21.63 5.03
C ASP A 142 0.93 20.25 4.61
N CYS A 143 1.72 20.18 3.53
CA CYS A 143 2.29 18.92 3.05
C CYS A 143 3.70 18.71 3.59
N VAL A 144 3.83 17.86 4.61
CA VAL A 144 5.13 17.37 5.10
C VAL A 144 5.34 15.97 4.56
N LEU A 145 6.35 15.80 3.71
CA LEU A 145 6.76 14.48 3.23
C LEU A 145 7.63 13.80 4.30
N PRO A 146 7.49 12.48 4.50
CA PRO A 146 8.35 11.75 5.41
C PRO A 146 9.83 11.88 5.02
N ASP A 147 10.72 12.05 5.99
CA ASP A 147 12.16 11.91 5.74
C ASP A 147 12.45 10.46 5.34
N LEU A 148 13.39 10.25 4.42
CA LEU A 148 13.81 8.92 3.96
C LEU A 148 15.23 8.59 4.41
N ASN A 149 15.98 9.55 4.96
CA ASN A 149 17.39 9.34 5.33
C ASN A 149 17.56 8.30 6.44
N ASP A 150 16.62 8.23 7.39
CA ASP A 150 16.62 7.28 8.51
C ASP A 150 15.80 6.00 8.23
N ALA A 151 15.15 5.92 7.07
CA ALA A 151 14.31 4.79 6.70
C ALA A 151 15.15 3.57 6.31
N ALA A 152 14.98 2.46 7.03
CA ALA A 152 15.58 1.18 6.66
C ALA A 152 14.75 0.47 5.57
N LEU A 153 13.43 0.60 5.63
CA LEU A 153 12.48 0.06 4.66
C LEU A 153 11.51 1.16 4.24
N ILE A 154 11.42 1.41 2.94
CA ILE A 154 10.57 2.42 2.34
C ILE A 154 9.45 1.71 1.58
N HIS A 155 8.20 1.99 1.95
CA HIS A 155 7.02 1.38 1.36
C HIS A 155 6.34 2.39 0.42
N TYR A 156 6.48 2.18 -0.89
CA TYR A 156 5.93 3.09 -1.89
C TYR A 156 4.44 2.86 -2.13
N THR A 157 3.59 3.36 -1.22
CA THR A 157 2.14 3.19 -1.31
C THR A 157 1.49 4.07 -2.39
N GLY A 158 0.22 3.79 -2.69
CA GLY A 158 -0.57 4.52 -3.67
C GLY A 158 -0.31 4.11 -5.12
N ASN A 159 -0.87 4.88 -6.05
CA ASN A 159 -0.95 4.50 -7.47
C ASN A 159 0.31 4.82 -8.27
N THR A 160 1.13 5.77 -7.82
CA THR A 160 2.40 6.09 -8.47
C THR A 160 3.51 5.30 -7.79
N LYS A 161 4.15 4.41 -8.54
CA LYS A 161 5.25 3.56 -8.10
C LYS A 161 6.57 4.05 -8.68
N PRO A 162 7.72 3.77 -8.04
CA PRO A 162 9.01 4.31 -8.48
C PRO A 162 9.48 3.74 -9.83
N TRP A 163 8.94 2.61 -10.28
CA TRP A 163 9.19 2.03 -11.61
C TRP A 163 8.32 2.64 -12.72
N HIS A 164 7.41 3.57 -12.41
CA HIS A 164 6.62 4.26 -13.43
C HIS A 164 7.43 5.34 -14.13
N SER A 165 7.26 5.46 -15.45
CA SER A 165 7.94 6.47 -16.29
C SER A 165 7.74 7.92 -15.86
N TRP A 166 6.66 8.23 -15.14
CA TRP A 166 6.37 9.58 -14.64
C TRP A 166 6.84 9.82 -13.20
N ALA A 167 7.40 8.81 -12.52
CA ALA A 167 7.89 8.89 -11.15
C ALA A 167 9.35 9.36 -11.12
N ASN A 168 9.59 10.62 -11.46
CA ASN A 168 10.92 11.22 -11.47
C ASN A 168 11.15 12.13 -10.25
N TYR A 169 11.43 11.52 -9.11
CA TYR A 169 11.70 12.21 -7.84
C TYR A 169 12.95 11.62 -7.18
N THR A 170 13.62 12.39 -6.32
CA THR A 170 14.75 11.91 -5.51
C THR A 170 14.34 10.76 -4.59
N ALA A 171 13.08 10.75 -4.14
CA ALA A 171 12.52 9.64 -3.39
C ALA A 171 12.56 8.29 -4.13
N CYS A 172 12.70 8.28 -5.46
CA CYS A 172 12.83 7.06 -6.25
C CYS A 172 14.28 6.53 -6.32
N ASP A 173 15.27 7.23 -5.76
CA ASP A 173 16.68 6.87 -5.94
C ASP A 173 17.04 5.54 -5.25
N VAL A 174 16.38 5.21 -4.14
CA VAL A 174 16.51 3.89 -3.48
C VAL A 174 16.07 2.77 -4.42
N PHE A 175 14.91 2.91 -5.06
CA PHE A 175 14.44 1.97 -6.09
C PHE A 175 15.42 1.88 -7.25
N LYS A 176 15.87 3.01 -7.81
CA LYS A 176 16.80 3.02 -8.96
C LYS A 176 18.12 2.33 -8.63
N LYS A 177 18.66 2.54 -7.42
CA LYS A 177 19.86 1.86 -6.93
C LYS A 177 19.64 0.35 -6.83
N ALA A 178 18.51 -0.09 -6.27
CA ALA A 178 18.16 -1.51 -6.19
C ALA A 178 17.97 -2.13 -7.57
N GLN A 179 17.29 -1.43 -8.49
CA GLN A 179 17.10 -1.87 -9.86
C GLN A 179 18.44 -2.05 -10.59
N ALA A 180 19.34 -1.06 -10.51
CA ALA A 180 20.65 -1.11 -11.13
C ALA A 180 21.53 -2.26 -10.62
N ALA A 181 21.33 -2.68 -9.36
CA ALA A 181 22.03 -3.80 -8.73
C ALA A 181 21.34 -5.16 -8.94
N SER A 182 20.23 -5.22 -9.67
CA SER A 182 19.42 -6.42 -9.87
C SER A 182 19.49 -6.93 -11.32
N GLU A 183 18.91 -8.10 -11.56
CA GLU A 183 18.71 -8.65 -12.91
C GLU A 183 17.74 -7.81 -13.77
N TRP A 184 17.03 -6.85 -13.17
CA TRP A 184 16.11 -5.93 -13.86
C TRP A 184 16.74 -4.58 -14.20
N LYS A 185 18.08 -4.46 -14.15
CA LYS A 185 18.81 -3.21 -14.45
C LYS A 185 18.48 -2.61 -15.82
N ASP A 186 18.19 -3.45 -16.81
CA ASP A 186 17.89 -3.03 -18.19
C ASP A 186 16.37 -2.83 -18.43
N HIS A 187 15.54 -3.04 -17.41
CA HIS A 187 14.10 -2.89 -17.53
C HIS A 187 13.70 -1.41 -17.59
N LEU A 188 13.03 -1.02 -18.67
CA LEU A 188 12.56 0.36 -18.85
C LEU A 188 11.44 0.72 -17.86
N PRO A 189 11.32 2.00 -17.45
CA PRO A 189 10.19 2.46 -16.66
C PRO A 189 8.85 2.20 -17.35
N ILE A 190 7.85 1.76 -16.59
CA ILE A 190 6.54 1.38 -17.13
C ILE A 190 5.76 2.63 -17.56
N PRO A 191 5.30 2.73 -18.83
CA PRO A 191 4.43 3.80 -19.28
C PRO A 191 2.98 3.59 -18.78
N PRO A 192 2.14 4.64 -18.76
CA PRO A 192 0.75 4.52 -18.31
C PRO A 192 -0.02 3.53 -19.19
N GLN A 193 -0.57 2.49 -18.57
CA GLN A 193 -1.30 1.39 -19.20
C GLN A 193 -2.79 1.69 -19.27
N ILE A 194 -3.37 2.23 -18.18
CA ILE A 194 -4.81 2.48 -18.07
C ILE A 194 -5.18 3.96 -18.09
N ARG A 195 -6.48 4.25 -18.21
CA ARG A 195 -7.00 5.62 -18.31
C ARG A 195 -6.71 6.43 -17.05
N GLU A 196 -6.83 5.81 -15.89
CA GLU A 196 -6.62 6.41 -14.58
C GLU A 196 -5.15 6.82 -14.43
N GLU A 197 -4.22 5.97 -14.86
CA GLU A 197 -2.78 6.27 -14.90
C GLU A 197 -2.44 7.39 -15.87
N LEU A 198 -3.10 7.48 -17.04
CA LEU A 198 -2.91 8.62 -17.95
C LEU A 198 -3.28 9.96 -17.29
N ARG A 199 -4.32 9.96 -16.45
CA ARG A 199 -4.71 11.14 -15.68
C ARG A 199 -3.66 11.47 -14.61
N GLU A 200 -3.19 10.46 -13.88
CA GLU A 200 -2.20 10.65 -12.82
C GLU A 200 -0.83 11.06 -13.37
N CYS A 201 -0.31 10.41 -14.40
CA CYS A 201 0.98 10.74 -14.99
C CYS A 201 0.99 12.16 -15.58
N ALA A 202 -0.11 12.61 -16.18
CA ALA A 202 -0.24 13.99 -16.66
C ALA A 202 -0.07 15.02 -15.52
N LYS A 203 -0.62 14.75 -14.33
CA LYS A 203 -0.43 15.63 -13.16
C LYS A 203 1.04 15.70 -12.73
N HIS A 204 1.74 14.57 -12.75
CA HIS A 204 3.17 14.50 -12.44
C HIS A 204 4.01 15.30 -13.44
N TYR A 205 3.81 15.08 -14.75
CA TYR A 205 4.53 15.82 -15.80
C TYR A 205 4.29 17.33 -15.70
N PHE A 206 3.06 17.77 -15.44
CA PHE A 206 2.76 19.18 -15.23
C PHE A 206 3.57 19.78 -14.06
N TYR A 207 3.59 19.09 -12.92
CA TYR A 207 4.34 19.53 -11.74
C TYR A 207 5.85 19.57 -11.99
N GLN A 208 6.37 18.57 -12.71
CA GLN A 208 7.78 18.47 -13.11
C GLN A 208 8.16 19.43 -14.26
N LYS A 209 7.22 20.25 -14.74
CA LYS A 209 7.37 21.20 -15.87
C LYS A 209 7.64 20.55 -17.23
N ASP A 210 7.35 19.26 -17.37
CA ASP A 210 7.37 18.55 -18.65
C ASP A 210 6.03 18.76 -19.38
N TYR A 211 5.87 19.95 -19.96
CA TYR A 211 4.60 20.33 -20.59
C TYR A 211 4.29 19.52 -21.85
N ILE A 212 5.31 19.00 -22.54
CA ILE A 212 5.13 18.17 -23.73
C ILE A 212 4.45 16.85 -23.33
N ASN A 213 5.00 16.14 -22.34
CA ASN A 213 4.41 14.88 -21.89
C ASN A 213 3.10 15.10 -21.13
N TRP A 214 2.93 16.25 -20.46
CA TRP A 214 1.64 16.65 -19.91
C TRP A 214 0.54 16.73 -20.99
N ILE A 215 0.75 17.51 -22.06
CA ILE A 215 -0.23 17.68 -23.15
C ILE A 215 -0.51 16.33 -23.82
N LYS A 216 0.54 15.56 -24.15
CA LYS A 216 0.40 14.23 -24.79
C LYS A 216 -0.48 13.29 -23.97
N ASN A 217 -0.20 13.15 -22.66
CA ASN A 217 -0.95 12.23 -21.81
C ASN A 217 -2.36 12.75 -21.50
N ARG A 218 -2.55 14.07 -21.42
CA ARG A 218 -3.87 14.68 -21.26
C ARG A 218 -4.76 14.44 -22.48
N ALA A 219 -4.22 14.56 -23.69
CA ALA A 219 -4.93 14.25 -24.92
C ALA A 219 -5.31 12.76 -24.98
N LYS A 220 -4.37 11.84 -24.71
CA LYS A 220 -4.63 10.40 -24.62
C LYS A 220 -5.73 10.06 -23.60
N TYR A 221 -5.70 10.69 -22.43
CA TYR A 221 -6.73 10.52 -21.40
C TYR A 221 -8.12 10.89 -21.91
N TYR A 222 -8.28 12.08 -22.51
CA TYR A 222 -9.58 12.52 -23.02
C TYR A 222 -10.06 11.64 -24.17
N PHE A 223 -9.17 11.27 -25.10
CA PHE A 223 -9.50 10.36 -26.18
C PHE A 223 -10.09 9.03 -25.65
N ARG A 224 -9.41 8.36 -24.70
CA ARG A 224 -9.92 7.13 -24.07
C ARG A 224 -11.20 7.36 -23.28
N LYS A 225 -11.35 8.51 -22.61
CA LYS A 225 -12.56 8.86 -21.85
C LYS A 225 -13.79 8.94 -22.77
N TYR A 226 -13.66 9.64 -23.90
CA TYR A 226 -14.78 9.80 -24.85
C TYR A 226 -15.07 8.50 -25.61
N GLN A 227 -14.05 7.73 -26.01
CA GLN A 227 -14.27 6.40 -26.60
C GLN A 227 -15.06 5.47 -25.68
N TYR A 228 -14.72 5.42 -24.39
CA TYR A 228 -15.45 4.62 -23.42
C TYR A 228 -16.90 5.09 -23.24
N SER A 229 -17.11 6.41 -23.15
CA SER A 229 -18.46 7.00 -23.03
C SER A 229 -19.32 6.69 -24.26
N PHE A 230 -18.72 6.74 -25.45
CA PHE A 230 -19.39 6.46 -26.71
C PHE A 230 -19.79 4.98 -26.82
N ARG A 231 -18.88 4.05 -26.51
CA ARG A 231 -19.20 2.61 -26.47
C ARG A 231 -20.34 2.30 -25.50
N LYS A 232 -20.28 2.82 -24.28
CA LYS A 232 -21.34 2.65 -23.27
C LYS A 232 -22.69 3.22 -23.73
N HIS A 233 -22.69 4.27 -24.54
CA HIS A 233 -23.91 4.82 -25.11
C HIS A 233 -24.49 3.90 -26.20
N LEU A 234 -23.64 3.38 -27.10
CA LEU A 234 -24.05 2.40 -28.11
C LEU A 234 -24.62 1.12 -27.48
N ASP A 235 -23.98 0.60 -26.43
CA ASP A 235 -24.45 -0.61 -25.72
C ASP A 235 -25.82 -0.40 -25.07
N LYS A 236 -26.15 0.83 -24.63
CA LYS A 236 -27.48 1.15 -24.11
C LYS A 236 -28.55 1.22 -25.20
N LEU A 237 -28.18 1.73 -26.38
CA LEU A 237 -29.09 1.82 -27.52
C LEU A 237 -29.41 0.45 -28.11
N SER A 238 -28.44 -0.48 -28.13
CA SER A 238 -28.67 -1.86 -28.61
C SER A 238 -29.57 -2.67 -27.66
N ILE A 239 -29.48 -2.46 -26.35
CA ILE A 239 -30.36 -3.11 -25.36
C ILE A 239 -31.80 -2.60 -25.46
N THR A 240 -32.00 -1.31 -25.78
CA THR A 240 -33.34 -0.72 -25.92
C THR A 240 -34.02 -1.04 -27.25
N SER A 241 -33.27 -1.51 -28.26
CA SER A 241 -33.83 -1.97 -29.54
C SER A 241 -34.28 -3.45 -29.55
N GLN A 242 -34.06 -4.19 -28.45
CA GLN A 242 -34.44 -5.60 -28.31
C GLN A 242 -35.61 -5.83 -27.33
N SER A 243 -36.24 -4.75 -26.85
CA SER A 243 -37.45 -4.74 -26.01
C SER A 243 -38.61 -4.12 -26.76
#